data_AF-A0A0N1BZC4-F1
#
_entry.id   AF-A0A0N1BZC4-F1
#
_cell.length_a   1.000
_cell.length_b   1.000
_cell.length_c   1.000
_cell.angle_alpha   90.00
_cell.angle_beta   90.00
_cell.angle_gamma   90.00
#
_symmetry.space_group_name_H-M   'P 1'
#
loop_
_entity.id
_entity.type
_entity.pdbx_description
1 polymer ?
#
loop_
_entity_poly.entity_id
_entity_poly.type
_entity_poly.pdbx_seq_one_letter_code
_entity_poly.pdbx_strand_id
1 'polypeptide(L)'
;MMTDRPDNALPVEAYERAKELARSGAPAQRAELALQPETPPELLYYLADDDDPLVRRAVAFRTETPVQAAPRLARDLDTEVRVLLSRKLARALPHLTGAEHAAIRDLAHHALTMLAADQVVRVRAALAGALRDVASAPPGLIAGLARDVAREVAEPILRGCVNLADEELVSIIAAQPVPWVLEAIARRDHVSAPVAEAVAATGDPVATASLLANPGAALSDRAMSRLVEKPLSAMDMTKSTAKPLLPPSLLGKLARIVEDSIKGELAGQGFDRQERQEVVEVTQRRLDWARDYVKREPPDAKAARLKAEGKLDEASIWDALSWGDKPFVREALALRADLPAELVQRIIDTQSARAITALAWRAGLSMRCARLLQLKSGLPPPKLLNARHGVDYPMNEAEMRWQLGLFGVE
;
A
#
# COMPACT_ATOMS: atom_id res chain seq x y z
N MET A 1 -24.22 -22.79 36.36
CA MET A 1 -25.09 -21.66 36.70
C MET A 1 -26.07 -21.49 35.55
N MET A 2 -27.27 -22.06 35.70
CA MET A 2 -28.40 -21.78 34.85
C MET A 2 -28.88 -20.38 35.22
N THR A 3 -28.73 -19.41 34.33
CA THR A 3 -29.41 -18.13 34.46
C THR A 3 -30.83 -18.32 33.97
N ASP A 4 -31.78 -18.25 34.90
CA ASP A 4 -33.20 -18.03 34.63
C ASP A 4 -33.35 -16.98 33.54
N ARG A 5 -33.87 -17.38 32.36
CA ARG A 5 -34.56 -16.41 31.51
C ARG A 5 -35.90 -16.16 32.19
N PRO A 6 -36.24 -14.92 32.55
CA PRO A 6 -37.60 -14.65 32.99
C PRO A 6 -38.54 -15.00 31.83
N ASP A 7 -39.65 -15.68 32.12
CA ASP A 7 -40.79 -15.83 31.23
C ASP A 7 -41.31 -14.44 30.87
N ASN A 8 -40.69 -13.81 29.87
CA ASN A 8 -41.06 -12.50 29.36
C ASN A 8 -42.19 -12.66 28.32
N ALA A 9 -43.21 -13.42 28.68
CA ALA A 9 -44.43 -13.49 27.89
C ALA A 9 -45.22 -12.21 28.14
N LEU A 10 -45.60 -11.51 27.06
CA LEU A 10 -46.50 -10.37 27.16
C LEU A 10 -47.75 -10.77 27.96
N PRO A 11 -48.27 -9.90 28.85
CA PRO A 11 -49.58 -10.12 29.46
C PRO A 11 -50.62 -10.43 28.40
N VAL A 12 -51.55 -11.36 28.67
CA VAL A 12 -52.54 -11.86 27.68
C VAL A 12 -53.23 -10.72 26.92
N GLU A 13 -53.65 -9.67 27.63
CA GLU A 13 -54.30 -8.50 27.02
C GLU A 13 -53.37 -7.67 26.13
N ALA A 14 -52.08 -7.60 26.45
CA ALA A 14 -51.09 -6.93 25.62
C ALA A 14 -50.77 -7.77 24.37
N TYR A 15 -50.73 -9.10 24.51
CA TYR A 15 -50.55 -10.03 23.40
C TYR A 15 -51.71 -9.96 22.40
N GLU A 16 -52.96 -10.01 22.87
CA GLU A 16 -54.12 -9.92 21.98
C GLU A 16 -54.19 -8.57 21.25
N ARG A 17 -53.83 -7.46 21.93
CA ARG A 17 -53.70 -6.15 21.28
C ARG A 17 -52.61 -6.14 20.20
N ALA A 18 -51.44 -6.70 20.49
CA ALA A 18 -50.35 -6.82 19.52
C ALA A 18 -50.77 -7.65 18.30
N LYS A 19 -51.50 -8.74 18.51
CA LYS A 19 -52.04 -9.60 17.45
C LYS A 19 -53.08 -8.89 16.59
N GLU A 20 -53.99 -8.13 17.19
CA GLU A 20 -54.99 -7.34 16.46
C GLU A 20 -54.34 -6.23 15.63
N LEU A 21 -53.34 -5.54 16.20
CA LEU A 21 -52.51 -4.56 15.50
C LEU A 21 -51.74 -5.19 14.34
N ALA A 22 -51.11 -6.34 14.54
CA ALA A 22 -50.38 -7.06 13.48
C ALA A 22 -51.29 -7.43 12.29
N ARG A 23 -52.57 -7.75 12.56
CA ARG A 23 -53.53 -8.15 11.54
C ARG A 23 -54.17 -6.98 10.79
N SER A 24 -54.48 -5.88 11.49
CA SER A 24 -55.39 -4.84 10.98
C SER A 24 -54.95 -3.41 11.21
N GLY A 25 -53.83 -3.20 11.92
CA GLY A 25 -53.26 -1.88 12.14
C GLY A 25 -52.76 -1.23 10.85
N ALA A 26 -52.71 0.10 10.84
CA ALA A 26 -52.09 0.82 9.74
C ALA A 26 -50.61 0.40 9.58
N PRO A 27 -50.01 0.44 8.37
CA PRO A 27 -48.63 0.00 8.15
C PRO A 27 -47.61 0.61 9.12
N ALA A 28 -47.76 1.88 9.47
CA ALA A 28 -46.88 2.54 10.45
C ALA A 28 -46.98 1.90 11.85
N GLN A 29 -48.19 1.55 12.29
CA GLN A 29 -48.42 0.90 13.59
C GLN A 29 -47.89 -0.53 13.61
N ARG A 30 -48.04 -1.27 12.49
CA ARG A 30 -47.46 -2.62 12.35
C ARG A 30 -45.94 -2.60 12.32
N ALA A 31 -45.34 -1.60 11.66
CA ALA A 31 -43.90 -1.40 11.67
C ALA A 31 -43.39 -1.02 13.07
N GLU A 32 -44.11 -0.14 13.78
CA GLU A 32 -43.79 0.22 15.17
C GLU A 32 -43.87 -1.02 16.08
N LEU A 33 -44.92 -1.83 15.95
CA LEU A 33 -45.04 -3.10 16.64
C LEU A 33 -43.83 -4.02 16.34
N ALA A 34 -43.41 -4.13 15.08
CA ALA A 34 -42.24 -4.95 14.73
C ALA A 34 -40.92 -4.45 15.36
N LEU A 35 -40.82 -3.16 15.72
CA LEU A 35 -39.63 -2.58 16.36
C LEU A 35 -39.63 -2.69 17.89
N GLN A 36 -40.78 -2.96 18.53
CA GLN A 36 -40.90 -3.01 20.00
C GLN A 36 -40.16 -4.21 20.62
N PRO A 37 -39.22 -4.03 21.57
CA PRO A 37 -38.41 -5.10 22.16
C PRO A 37 -39.19 -6.32 22.68
N GLU A 38 -40.43 -6.12 23.10
CA GLU A 38 -41.30 -7.13 23.70
C GLU A 38 -42.12 -7.91 22.66
N THR A 39 -42.06 -7.54 21.37
CA THR A 39 -42.85 -8.20 20.32
C THR A 39 -42.46 -9.68 20.19
N PRO A 40 -43.43 -10.60 20.36
CA PRO A 40 -43.20 -12.03 20.30
C PRO A 40 -42.61 -12.47 18.94
N PRO A 41 -41.66 -13.42 18.93
CA PRO A 41 -41.01 -13.87 17.69
C PRO A 41 -41.99 -14.45 16.65
N GLU A 42 -43.09 -15.06 17.07
CA GLU A 42 -44.12 -15.57 16.15
C GLU A 42 -44.91 -14.46 15.45
N LEU A 43 -45.09 -13.30 16.09
CA LEU A 43 -45.67 -12.13 15.44
C LEU A 43 -44.68 -11.50 14.46
N LEU A 44 -43.38 -11.45 14.80
CA LEU A 44 -42.34 -11.03 13.85
C LEU A 44 -42.26 -11.95 12.63
N TYR A 45 -42.43 -13.26 12.84
CA TYR A 45 -42.50 -14.22 11.74
C TYR A 45 -43.74 -14.01 10.86
N TYR A 46 -44.90 -13.75 11.47
CA TYR A 46 -46.13 -13.43 10.74
C TYR A 46 -45.98 -12.16 9.89
N LEU A 47 -45.40 -11.09 10.47
CA LEU A 47 -45.18 -9.81 9.80
C LEU A 47 -44.07 -9.86 8.73
N ALA A 48 -43.32 -10.95 8.60
CA ALA A 48 -42.32 -11.11 7.54
C ALA A 48 -42.94 -11.19 6.13
N ASP A 49 -44.21 -11.61 6.04
CA ASP A 49 -44.99 -11.70 4.79
C ASP A 49 -45.97 -10.52 4.63
N ASP A 50 -45.79 -9.43 5.39
CA ASP A 50 -46.65 -8.24 5.32
C ASP A 50 -46.66 -7.59 3.93
N ASP A 51 -47.78 -7.07 3.45
CA ASP A 51 -47.86 -6.41 2.14
C ASP A 51 -47.03 -5.11 2.07
N ASP A 52 -46.86 -4.40 3.19
CA ASP A 52 -46.17 -3.11 3.22
C ASP A 52 -44.64 -3.26 3.46
N PRO A 53 -43.78 -2.74 2.57
CA PRO A 53 -42.34 -2.81 2.72
C PRO A 53 -41.81 -2.17 4.01
N LEU A 54 -42.49 -1.15 4.56
CA LEU A 54 -42.10 -0.51 5.82
C LEU A 54 -42.09 -1.53 6.97
N VAL A 55 -43.11 -2.37 7.03
CA VAL A 55 -43.24 -3.40 8.07
C VAL A 55 -42.17 -4.46 7.88
N ARG A 56 -41.99 -4.96 6.65
CA ARG A 56 -40.97 -5.98 6.36
C ARG A 56 -39.54 -5.48 6.63
N ARG A 57 -39.26 -4.19 6.39
CA ARG A 57 -37.98 -3.56 6.77
C ARG A 57 -37.79 -3.54 8.28
N ALA A 58 -38.82 -3.19 9.05
CA ALA A 58 -38.76 -3.23 10.52
C ALA A 58 -38.47 -4.67 11.03
N VAL A 59 -39.16 -5.66 10.45
CA VAL A 59 -38.93 -7.08 10.75
C VAL A 59 -37.50 -7.53 10.40
N ALA A 60 -36.96 -7.13 9.25
CA ALA A 60 -35.59 -7.49 8.85
C ALA A 60 -34.50 -6.79 9.66
N PHE A 61 -34.77 -5.58 10.18
CA PHE A 61 -33.86 -4.84 11.06
C PHE A 61 -33.75 -5.47 12.45
N ARG A 62 -34.85 -6.05 12.95
CA ARG A 62 -34.99 -6.58 14.31
C ARG A 62 -34.13 -7.83 14.53
N THR A 63 -33.25 -7.82 15.54
CA THR A 63 -32.35 -8.93 15.87
C THR A 63 -33.09 -10.18 16.32
N GLU A 64 -34.21 -10.01 17.03
CA GLU A 64 -35.04 -11.07 17.61
C GLU A 64 -35.93 -11.77 16.58
N THR A 65 -36.06 -11.23 15.35
CA THR A 65 -36.84 -11.90 14.30
C THR A 65 -36.27 -13.31 14.07
N PRO A 66 -37.10 -14.37 14.12
CA PRO A 66 -36.64 -15.74 13.93
C PRO A 66 -35.88 -15.92 12.61
N VAL A 67 -34.78 -16.66 12.63
CA VAL A 67 -34.01 -17.00 11.42
C VAL A 67 -34.85 -17.77 10.40
N GLN A 68 -35.92 -18.44 10.84
CA GLN A 68 -36.91 -19.11 10.00
C GLN A 68 -37.61 -18.15 9.02
N ALA A 69 -37.63 -16.85 9.28
CA ALA A 69 -38.14 -15.84 8.34
C ALA A 69 -37.12 -15.49 7.24
N ALA A 70 -35.83 -15.82 7.42
CA ALA A 70 -34.76 -15.37 6.52
C ALA A 70 -34.92 -15.83 5.06
N PRO A 71 -35.32 -17.07 4.74
CA PRO A 71 -35.54 -17.46 3.35
C PRO A 71 -36.66 -16.69 2.65
N ARG A 72 -37.66 -16.19 3.40
CA ARG A 72 -38.72 -15.32 2.85
C ARG A 72 -38.17 -13.93 2.57
N LEU A 73 -37.58 -13.31 3.59
CA LEU A 73 -37.02 -11.96 3.51
C LEU A 73 -35.86 -11.85 2.50
N ALA A 74 -35.13 -12.94 2.24
CA ALA A 74 -34.07 -12.97 1.23
C ALA A 74 -34.62 -12.94 -0.21
N ARG A 75 -35.91 -13.24 -0.42
CA ARG A 75 -36.61 -13.14 -1.71
C ARG A 75 -37.52 -11.92 -1.80
N ASP A 76 -37.49 -11.04 -0.80
CA ASP A 76 -38.34 -9.85 -0.75
C ASP A 76 -38.13 -8.97 -1.99
N LEU A 77 -39.18 -8.34 -2.49
CA LEU A 77 -39.08 -7.41 -3.63
C LEU A 77 -38.36 -6.12 -3.24
N ASP A 78 -38.42 -5.72 -1.97
CA ASP A 78 -37.79 -4.52 -1.46
C ASP A 78 -36.30 -4.73 -1.18
N THR A 79 -35.46 -3.89 -1.81
CA THR A 79 -34.00 -3.99 -1.70
C THR A 79 -33.51 -3.70 -0.28
N GLU A 80 -34.15 -2.79 0.47
CA GLU A 80 -33.71 -2.49 1.84
C GLU A 80 -33.94 -3.66 2.77
N VAL A 81 -35.04 -4.41 2.60
CA VAL A 81 -35.30 -5.63 3.38
C VAL A 81 -34.14 -6.61 3.24
N ARG A 82 -33.69 -6.86 2.00
CA ARG A 82 -32.59 -7.77 1.71
C ARG A 82 -31.25 -7.27 2.27
N VAL A 83 -30.98 -5.96 2.17
CA VAL A 83 -29.79 -5.31 2.77
C VAL A 83 -29.77 -5.45 4.30
N LEU A 84 -30.90 -5.18 4.96
CA LEU A 84 -31.04 -5.29 6.41
C LEU A 84 -30.86 -6.73 6.87
N LEU A 85 -31.45 -7.68 6.14
CA LEU A 85 -31.30 -9.11 6.39
C LEU A 85 -29.84 -9.56 6.30
N SER A 86 -29.08 -9.11 5.30
CA SER A 86 -27.64 -9.42 5.18
C SER A 86 -26.86 -9.10 6.47
N ARG A 87 -27.10 -7.92 7.04
CA ARG A 87 -26.45 -7.47 8.28
C ARG A 87 -26.90 -8.28 9.49
N LYS A 88 -28.21 -8.57 9.57
CA LYS A 88 -28.79 -9.37 10.64
C LYS A 88 -28.21 -10.78 10.67
N LEU A 89 -28.19 -11.47 9.53
CA LEU A 89 -27.68 -12.84 9.43
C LEU A 89 -26.19 -12.91 9.74
N ALA A 90 -25.39 -11.96 9.23
CA ALA A 90 -23.97 -11.89 9.54
C ALA A 90 -23.68 -11.78 11.04
N ARG A 91 -24.48 -10.96 11.78
CA ARG A 91 -24.38 -10.84 13.24
C ARG A 91 -24.85 -12.10 13.98
N ALA A 92 -25.79 -12.85 13.42
CA ALA A 92 -26.30 -14.07 14.03
C ALA A 92 -25.33 -15.26 13.90
N LEU A 93 -24.55 -15.32 12.81
CA LEU A 93 -23.68 -16.47 12.49
C LEU A 93 -22.75 -16.91 13.64
N PRO A 94 -22.04 -16.02 14.37
CA PRO A 94 -21.17 -16.44 15.48
C PRO A 94 -21.90 -17.17 16.61
N HIS A 95 -23.22 -16.97 16.74
CA HIS A 95 -24.04 -17.57 17.79
C HIS A 95 -24.71 -18.89 17.37
N LEU A 96 -24.56 -19.31 16.10
CA LEU A 96 -25.18 -20.52 15.54
C LEU A 96 -24.19 -21.70 15.39
N THR A 97 -23.12 -21.73 16.18
CA THR A 97 -22.03 -22.72 16.06
C THR A 97 -22.33 -24.07 16.71
N GLY A 98 -23.20 -24.11 17.73
CA GLY A 98 -23.60 -25.34 18.43
C GLY A 98 -24.28 -26.37 17.52
N ALA A 99 -24.23 -27.65 17.92
CA ALA A 99 -24.87 -28.74 17.18
C ALA A 99 -26.40 -28.65 17.23
N GLU A 100 -26.93 -28.17 18.36
CA GLU A 100 -28.33 -27.88 18.59
C GLU A 100 -28.90 -26.81 17.64
N HIS A 101 -28.05 -25.97 17.06
CA HIS A 101 -28.44 -24.92 16.12
C HIS A 101 -28.27 -25.31 14.64
N ALA A 102 -27.96 -26.58 14.32
CA ALA A 102 -27.66 -27.01 12.96
C ALA A 102 -28.77 -26.64 11.95
N ALA A 103 -30.03 -26.95 12.24
CA ALA A 103 -31.15 -26.64 11.35
C ALA A 103 -31.32 -25.12 11.13
N ILE A 104 -31.09 -24.31 12.17
CA ILE A 104 -31.19 -22.85 12.10
C ILE A 104 -30.02 -22.27 11.30
N ARG A 105 -28.82 -22.82 11.49
CA ARG A 105 -27.62 -22.46 10.74
C ARG A 105 -27.79 -22.76 9.24
N ASP A 106 -28.38 -23.90 8.89
CA ASP A 106 -28.63 -24.27 7.49
C ASP A 106 -29.60 -23.29 6.81
N LEU A 107 -30.65 -22.85 7.52
CA LEU A 107 -31.56 -21.81 7.04
C LEU A 107 -30.86 -20.46 6.83
N ALA A 108 -30.00 -20.06 7.79
CA ALA A 108 -29.20 -18.85 7.66
C ALA A 108 -28.25 -18.93 6.46
N HIS A 109 -27.53 -20.04 6.29
CA HIS A 109 -26.62 -20.26 5.16
C HIS A 109 -27.36 -20.24 3.82
N HIS A 110 -28.54 -20.86 3.73
CA HIS A 110 -29.37 -20.81 2.53
C HIS A 110 -29.77 -19.38 2.17
N ALA A 111 -30.25 -18.60 3.15
CA ALA A 111 -30.61 -17.20 2.93
C ALA A 111 -29.40 -16.35 2.52
N LEU A 112 -28.25 -16.51 3.17
CA LEU A 112 -27.00 -15.83 2.81
C LEU A 112 -26.55 -16.17 1.38
N THR A 113 -26.72 -17.42 0.95
CA THR A 113 -26.40 -17.85 -0.41
C THR A 113 -27.32 -17.19 -1.43
N MET A 114 -28.61 -17.07 -1.14
CA MET A 114 -29.54 -16.33 -2.00
C MET A 114 -29.16 -14.84 -2.10
N LEU A 115 -28.81 -14.21 -0.98
CA LEU A 115 -28.37 -12.81 -0.95
C LEU A 115 -27.04 -12.57 -1.68
N ALA A 116 -26.13 -13.55 -1.68
CA ALA A 116 -24.89 -13.50 -2.47
C ALA A 116 -25.13 -13.69 -3.97
N ALA A 117 -26.22 -14.33 -4.37
CA ALA A 117 -26.63 -14.49 -5.77
C ALA A 117 -27.61 -13.39 -6.24
N ASP A 118 -27.87 -12.37 -5.40
CA ASP A 118 -28.83 -11.31 -5.68
C ASP A 118 -28.41 -10.51 -6.92
N GLN A 119 -29.37 -10.14 -7.76
CA GLN A 119 -29.11 -9.34 -8.97
C GLN A 119 -28.70 -7.89 -8.63
N VAL A 120 -29.09 -7.39 -7.45
CA VAL A 120 -28.78 -6.04 -6.99
C VAL A 120 -27.42 -6.02 -6.31
N VAL A 121 -26.45 -5.31 -6.93
CA VAL A 121 -25.08 -5.15 -6.43
C VAL A 121 -25.05 -4.65 -4.98
N ARG A 122 -25.93 -3.69 -4.64
CA ARG A 122 -26.01 -3.11 -3.30
C ARG A 122 -26.31 -4.16 -2.21
N VAL A 123 -27.11 -5.19 -2.51
CA VAL A 123 -27.41 -6.28 -1.56
C VAL A 123 -26.17 -7.14 -1.34
N ARG A 124 -25.51 -7.53 -2.44
CA ARG A 124 -24.27 -8.33 -2.39
C ARG A 124 -23.14 -7.58 -1.68
N ALA A 125 -23.01 -6.27 -1.91
CA ALA A 125 -22.02 -5.42 -1.27
C ALA A 125 -22.30 -5.26 0.23
N ALA A 126 -23.57 -5.11 0.62
CA ALA A 126 -23.97 -5.09 2.02
C ALA A 126 -23.64 -6.41 2.73
N LEU A 127 -23.83 -7.54 2.04
CA LEU A 127 -23.46 -8.86 2.53
C LEU A 127 -21.94 -9.01 2.69
N ALA A 128 -21.17 -8.65 1.66
CA ALA A 128 -19.71 -8.71 1.69
C ALA A 128 -19.11 -7.86 2.83
N GLY A 129 -19.59 -6.62 2.99
CA GLY A 129 -19.18 -5.74 4.09
C GLY A 129 -19.56 -6.31 5.46
N ALA A 130 -20.71 -6.98 5.58
CA ALA A 130 -21.15 -7.57 6.84
C ALA A 130 -20.40 -8.86 7.21
N LEU A 131 -19.95 -9.64 6.21
CA LEU A 131 -19.26 -10.93 6.43
C LEU A 131 -17.73 -10.83 6.51
N ARG A 132 -17.13 -9.74 6.03
CA ARG A 132 -15.67 -9.53 5.99
C ARG A 132 -14.98 -9.94 7.30
N ASP A 133 -15.53 -9.52 8.43
CA ASP A 133 -14.95 -9.68 9.75
C ASP A 133 -15.59 -10.85 10.56
N VAL A 134 -16.38 -11.71 9.91
CA VAL A 134 -17.12 -12.83 10.56
C VAL A 134 -16.35 -14.14 10.40
N ALA A 135 -15.71 -14.59 11.47
CA ALA A 135 -14.89 -15.81 11.49
C ALA A 135 -15.68 -17.12 11.28
N SER A 136 -17.00 -17.14 11.50
CA SER A 136 -17.85 -18.31 11.22
C SER A 136 -18.50 -18.28 9.83
N ALA A 137 -18.14 -17.32 8.98
CA ALA A 137 -18.71 -17.22 7.63
C ALA A 137 -18.34 -18.44 6.77
N PRO A 138 -19.30 -19.01 5.99
CA PRO A 138 -19.03 -20.18 5.15
C PRO A 138 -17.93 -19.88 4.11
N PRO A 139 -16.86 -20.70 4.02
CA PRO A 139 -15.74 -20.44 3.11
C PRO A 139 -16.16 -20.33 1.65
N GLY A 140 -17.05 -21.21 1.18
CA GLY A 140 -17.57 -21.18 -0.20
C GLY A 140 -18.33 -19.90 -0.54
N LEU A 141 -19.02 -19.30 0.44
CA LEU A 141 -19.72 -18.02 0.27
C LEU A 141 -18.73 -16.86 0.14
N ILE A 142 -17.70 -16.83 1.00
CA ILE A 142 -16.63 -15.83 0.95
C ILE A 142 -15.86 -15.91 -0.37
N ALA A 143 -15.52 -17.12 -0.81
CA ALA A 143 -14.90 -17.40 -2.11
C ALA A 143 -15.74 -16.89 -3.29
N GLY A 144 -17.06 -17.07 -3.23
CA GLY A 144 -17.99 -16.57 -4.23
C GLY A 144 -18.00 -15.04 -4.29
N LEU A 145 -18.14 -14.37 -3.13
CA LEU A 145 -18.12 -12.91 -3.04
C LEU A 145 -16.77 -12.31 -3.47
N ALA A 146 -15.66 -12.99 -3.18
CA ALA A 146 -14.32 -12.56 -3.61
C ALA A 146 -14.14 -12.58 -5.13
N ARG A 147 -14.92 -13.41 -5.85
CA ARG A 147 -14.93 -13.51 -7.32
C ARG A 147 -16.06 -12.71 -7.97
N ASP A 148 -16.80 -11.91 -7.21
CA ASP A 148 -17.84 -11.07 -7.77
C ASP A 148 -17.26 -10.09 -8.79
N VAL A 149 -17.97 -9.91 -9.90
CA VAL A 149 -17.55 -8.99 -10.97
C VAL A 149 -17.62 -7.53 -10.54
N ALA A 150 -18.45 -7.20 -9.55
CA ALA A 150 -18.59 -5.86 -9.02
C ALA A 150 -17.54 -5.59 -7.94
N ARG A 151 -16.70 -4.57 -8.16
CA ARG A 151 -15.66 -4.13 -7.23
C ARG A 151 -16.19 -3.87 -5.81
N GLU A 152 -17.35 -3.21 -5.70
CA GLU A 152 -18.00 -2.90 -4.41
C GLU A 152 -18.30 -4.14 -3.54
N VAL A 153 -18.43 -5.31 -4.16
CA VAL A 153 -18.71 -6.58 -3.49
C VAL A 153 -17.40 -7.31 -3.16
N ALA A 154 -16.51 -7.44 -4.13
CA ALA A 154 -15.30 -8.25 -3.97
C ALA A 154 -14.18 -7.54 -3.20
N GLU A 155 -14.02 -6.22 -3.33
CA GLU A 155 -12.92 -5.47 -2.70
C GLU A 155 -12.88 -5.60 -1.16
N PRO A 156 -14.00 -5.49 -0.42
CA PRO A 156 -13.99 -5.70 1.04
C PRO A 156 -13.47 -7.09 1.45
N ILE A 157 -13.80 -8.11 0.67
CA ILE A 157 -13.41 -9.49 0.93
C ILE A 157 -11.94 -9.71 0.60
N LEU A 158 -11.53 -9.32 -0.62
CA LEU A 158 -10.16 -9.45 -1.10
C LEU A 158 -9.16 -8.68 -0.23
N ARG A 159 -9.55 -7.52 0.29
CA ARG A 159 -8.65 -6.66 1.07
C ARG A 159 -8.55 -7.03 2.55
N GLY A 160 -9.59 -7.59 3.16
CA GLY A 160 -9.63 -7.68 4.61
C GLY A 160 -10.35 -8.87 5.21
N CYS A 161 -10.88 -9.80 4.41
CA CYS A 161 -11.49 -10.99 4.98
C CYS A 161 -10.41 -11.96 5.50
N VAL A 162 -10.51 -12.31 6.79
CA VAL A 162 -9.57 -13.21 7.49
C VAL A 162 -9.74 -14.66 7.04
N ASN A 163 -10.96 -15.06 6.66
CA ASN A 163 -11.29 -16.44 6.29
C ASN A 163 -11.02 -16.78 4.82
N LEU A 164 -10.43 -15.86 4.05
CA LEU A 164 -10.06 -16.12 2.67
C LEU A 164 -8.66 -16.76 2.64
N ALA A 165 -8.62 -18.05 2.32
CA ALA A 165 -7.39 -18.84 2.29
C ALA A 165 -6.42 -18.39 1.17
N ASP A 166 -5.13 -18.63 1.38
CA ASP A 166 -4.09 -18.24 0.43
C ASP A 166 -4.23 -18.97 -0.91
N GLU A 167 -4.62 -20.24 -0.90
CA GLU A 167 -4.89 -21.02 -2.11
C GLU A 167 -5.96 -20.36 -2.97
N GLU A 168 -6.93 -19.73 -2.31
CA GLU A 168 -8.03 -19.05 -2.97
C GLU A 168 -7.61 -17.71 -3.55
N LEU A 169 -6.80 -16.94 -2.82
CA LEU A 169 -6.18 -15.70 -3.34
C LEU A 169 -5.31 -15.99 -4.57
N VAL A 170 -4.48 -17.04 -4.51
CA VAL A 170 -3.65 -17.47 -5.65
C VAL A 170 -4.52 -17.92 -6.83
N SER A 171 -5.59 -18.68 -6.59
CA SER A 171 -6.56 -19.06 -7.61
C SER A 171 -7.21 -17.85 -8.28
N ILE A 172 -7.62 -16.85 -7.51
CA ILE A 172 -8.23 -15.61 -8.01
C ILE A 172 -7.23 -14.83 -8.88
N ILE A 173 -5.98 -14.68 -8.43
CA ILE A 173 -4.91 -14.02 -9.20
C ILE A 173 -4.69 -14.72 -10.53
N ALA A 174 -4.64 -16.06 -10.54
CA ALA A 174 -4.42 -16.85 -11.75
C ALA A 174 -5.61 -16.78 -12.73
N ALA A 175 -6.84 -16.72 -12.23
CA ALA A 175 -8.05 -16.68 -13.04
C ALA A 175 -8.40 -15.27 -13.55
N GLN A 176 -8.06 -14.23 -12.80
CA GLN A 176 -8.50 -12.85 -13.05
C GLN A 176 -7.37 -11.84 -12.76
N PRO A 177 -6.46 -11.56 -13.72
CA PRO A 177 -5.45 -10.51 -13.58
C PRO A 177 -6.04 -9.12 -13.82
N VAL A 178 -7.13 -8.78 -13.12
CA VAL A 178 -7.73 -7.44 -13.18
C VAL A 178 -6.92 -6.51 -12.27
N PRO A 179 -6.40 -5.36 -12.74
CA PRO A 179 -5.46 -4.54 -11.97
C PRO A 179 -5.94 -4.16 -10.55
N TRP A 180 -7.22 -3.81 -10.40
CA TRP A 180 -7.77 -3.44 -9.09
C TRP A 180 -7.90 -4.63 -8.12
N VAL A 181 -8.07 -5.86 -8.62
CA VAL A 181 -8.10 -7.08 -7.79
C VAL A 181 -6.70 -7.34 -7.24
N LEU A 182 -5.69 -7.26 -8.09
CA LEU A 182 -4.29 -7.41 -7.71
C LEU A 182 -3.88 -6.35 -6.69
N GLU A 183 -4.28 -5.09 -6.89
CA GLU A 183 -4.07 -4.01 -5.94
C GLU A 183 -4.78 -4.27 -4.59
N ALA A 184 -6.03 -4.74 -4.61
CA ALA A 184 -6.78 -5.04 -3.39
C ALA A 184 -6.10 -6.14 -2.55
N ILE A 185 -5.61 -7.21 -3.21
CA ILE A 185 -4.87 -8.29 -2.55
C ILE A 185 -3.51 -7.79 -2.04
N ALA A 186 -2.80 -7.00 -2.82
CA ALA A 186 -1.50 -6.42 -2.43
C ALA A 186 -1.60 -5.48 -1.22
N ARG A 187 -2.77 -4.88 -0.98
CA ARG A 187 -3.06 -3.95 0.14
C ARG A 187 -3.65 -4.63 1.38
N ARG A 188 -3.72 -5.96 1.45
CA ARG A 188 -4.13 -6.68 2.67
C ARG A 188 -3.17 -6.40 3.82
N ASP A 189 -3.65 -6.40 5.06
CA ASP A 189 -2.80 -6.15 6.23
C ASP A 189 -1.66 -7.18 6.36
N HIS A 190 -1.93 -8.42 5.94
CA HIS A 190 -0.94 -9.49 5.83
C HIS A 190 -1.05 -10.16 4.45
N VAL A 191 0.09 -10.27 3.76
CA VAL A 191 0.21 -10.98 2.49
C VAL A 191 1.30 -12.04 2.64
N SER A 192 0.93 -13.31 2.52
CA SER A 192 1.88 -14.42 2.63
C SER A 192 2.82 -14.49 1.43
N ALA A 193 3.93 -15.23 1.57
CA ALA A 193 4.91 -15.36 0.48
C ALA A 193 4.35 -15.98 -0.81
N PRO A 194 3.51 -17.04 -0.77
CA PRO A 194 2.89 -17.58 -1.98
C PRO A 194 2.00 -16.55 -2.71
N VAL A 195 1.19 -15.79 -1.96
CA VAL A 195 0.30 -14.76 -2.53
C VAL A 195 1.11 -13.59 -3.08
N ALA A 196 2.12 -13.13 -2.34
CA ALA A 196 3.01 -12.06 -2.77
C ALA A 196 3.77 -12.43 -4.06
N GLU A 197 4.25 -13.68 -4.17
CA GLU A 197 4.89 -14.17 -5.39
C GLU A 197 3.90 -14.24 -6.56
N ALA A 198 2.66 -14.71 -6.32
CA ALA A 198 1.62 -14.74 -7.35
C ALA A 198 1.30 -13.33 -7.88
N VAL A 199 1.14 -12.34 -6.98
CA VAL A 199 0.93 -10.93 -7.37
C VAL A 199 2.13 -10.41 -8.16
N ALA A 200 3.36 -10.62 -7.68
CA ALA A 200 4.57 -10.15 -8.36
C ALA A 200 4.77 -10.80 -9.75
N ALA A 201 4.37 -12.07 -9.91
CA ALA A 201 4.48 -12.78 -11.17
C ALA A 201 3.63 -12.13 -12.28
N THR A 202 2.49 -11.52 -11.94
CA THR A 202 1.64 -10.81 -12.90
C THR A 202 2.36 -9.63 -13.58
N GLY A 203 3.31 -9.00 -12.87
CA GLY A 203 4.01 -7.81 -13.36
C GLY A 203 3.16 -6.55 -13.42
N ASP A 204 1.97 -6.52 -12.78
CA ASP A 204 1.17 -5.30 -12.71
C ASP A 204 1.91 -4.22 -11.88
N PRO A 205 2.13 -3.01 -12.43
CA PRO A 205 2.96 -2.00 -11.77
C PRO A 205 2.31 -1.42 -10.50
N VAL A 206 0.99 -1.30 -10.45
CA VAL A 206 0.27 -0.69 -9.32
C VAL A 206 0.19 -1.68 -8.15
N ALA A 207 -0.15 -2.93 -8.43
CA ALA A 207 -0.16 -4.00 -7.44
C ALA A 207 1.24 -4.28 -6.91
N THR A 208 2.25 -4.27 -7.78
CA THR A 208 3.66 -4.39 -7.40
C THR A 208 4.10 -3.26 -6.46
N ALA A 209 3.81 -2.01 -6.81
CA ALA A 209 4.12 -0.86 -5.96
C ALA A 209 3.40 -0.95 -4.60
N SER A 210 2.14 -1.40 -4.60
CA SER A 210 1.34 -1.60 -3.39
C SER A 210 1.92 -2.71 -2.50
N LEU A 211 2.33 -3.84 -3.08
CA LEU A 211 2.93 -4.97 -2.39
C LEU A 211 4.27 -4.58 -1.75
N LEU A 212 5.09 -3.81 -2.49
CA LEU A 212 6.36 -3.28 -2.01
C LEU A 212 6.21 -2.25 -0.88
N ALA A 213 5.16 -1.44 -0.92
CA ALA A 213 4.83 -0.48 0.12
C ALA A 213 4.17 -1.13 1.36
N ASN A 214 3.72 -2.38 1.24
CA ASN A 214 3.00 -3.08 2.31
C ASN A 214 3.97 -3.68 3.35
N PRO A 215 3.96 -3.19 4.61
CA PRO A 215 4.86 -3.71 5.65
C PRO A 215 4.52 -5.15 6.06
N GLY A 216 3.28 -5.60 5.88
CA GLY A 216 2.81 -6.95 6.20
C GLY A 216 2.97 -7.97 5.07
N ALA A 217 3.59 -7.59 3.95
CA ALA A 217 3.88 -8.51 2.86
C ALA A 217 5.18 -9.30 3.11
N ALA A 218 5.07 -10.62 3.14
CA ALA A 218 6.19 -11.54 3.20
C ALA A 218 6.78 -11.74 1.79
N LEU A 219 7.82 -10.99 1.44
CA LEU A 219 8.49 -11.12 0.15
C LEU A 219 9.60 -12.17 0.23
N SER A 220 9.51 -13.22 -0.61
CA SER A 220 10.61 -14.18 -0.78
C SER A 220 11.76 -13.56 -1.57
N ASP A 221 12.98 -14.10 -1.42
CA ASP A 221 14.16 -13.64 -2.19
C ASP A 221 13.90 -13.71 -3.70
N ARG A 222 13.20 -14.77 -4.17
CA ARG A 222 12.80 -14.93 -5.57
C ARG A 222 11.81 -13.86 -6.04
N ALA A 223 10.82 -13.51 -5.22
CA ALA A 223 9.89 -12.43 -5.54
C ALA A 223 10.64 -11.10 -5.62
N MET A 224 11.58 -10.84 -4.69
CA MET A 224 12.41 -9.64 -4.69
C MET A 224 13.30 -9.56 -5.94
N SER A 225 14.00 -10.64 -6.33
CA SER A 225 14.82 -10.67 -7.55
C SER A 225 14.01 -10.33 -8.79
N ARG A 226 12.81 -10.91 -8.96
CA ARG A 226 11.92 -10.61 -10.09
C ARG A 226 11.42 -9.17 -10.09
N LEU A 227 11.13 -8.62 -8.92
CA LEU A 227 10.68 -7.23 -8.76
C LEU A 227 11.79 -6.22 -9.07
N VAL A 228 13.06 -6.61 -8.97
CA VAL A 228 14.23 -5.78 -9.34
C VAL A 228 14.59 -5.95 -10.83
N GLU A 229 14.48 -7.15 -11.40
CA GLU A 229 14.86 -7.44 -12.79
C GLU A 229 13.91 -6.83 -13.84
N LYS A 230 12.59 -6.85 -13.59
CA LYS A 230 11.58 -6.35 -14.55
C LYS A 230 11.63 -4.82 -14.79
N PRO A 231 11.74 -3.95 -13.76
CA PRO A 231 11.85 -2.51 -13.97
C PRO A 231 13.15 -2.09 -14.68
N LEU A 232 14.25 -2.81 -14.44
CA LEU A 232 15.55 -2.51 -15.04
C LEU A 232 15.60 -2.79 -16.55
N SER A 233 14.85 -3.80 -17.03
CA SER A 233 14.79 -4.12 -18.47
C SER A 233 13.82 -3.24 -19.26
N ALA A 234 12.82 -2.64 -18.61
CA ALA A 234 11.84 -1.76 -19.23
C ALA A 234 12.24 -0.27 -19.20
N MET A 235 13.23 0.11 -18.38
CA MET A 235 13.76 1.47 -18.34
C MET A 235 14.85 1.64 -19.40
N ASP A 236 14.54 2.36 -20.47
CA ASP A 236 15.56 3.11 -21.22
C ASP A 236 16.19 4.15 -20.26
N MET A 237 17.21 3.72 -19.51
CA MET A 237 17.95 4.52 -18.51
C MET A 237 18.60 5.78 -19.09
N THR A 238 18.57 5.95 -20.42
CA THR A 238 19.07 7.12 -21.14
C THR A 238 18.06 8.25 -21.28
N LYS A 239 16.76 8.03 -21.02
CA LYS A 239 15.70 9.04 -21.27
C LYS A 239 14.74 9.32 -20.12
N SER A 240 14.72 8.54 -19.05
CA SER A 240 13.74 8.75 -17.98
C SER A 240 14.25 9.67 -16.86
N THR A 241 13.66 10.86 -16.77
CA THR A 241 13.74 11.76 -15.60
C THR A 241 12.75 11.37 -14.48
N ALA A 242 11.94 10.33 -14.68
CA ALA A 242 11.00 9.87 -13.67
C ALA A 242 11.69 8.93 -12.69
N LYS A 243 12.06 9.46 -11.52
CA LYS A 243 12.49 8.66 -10.37
C LYS A 243 11.33 7.73 -9.96
N PRO A 244 11.49 6.40 -9.95
CA PRO A 244 10.56 5.57 -9.21
C PRO A 244 10.70 5.97 -7.73
N LEU A 245 9.64 6.53 -7.16
CA LEU A 245 9.53 6.82 -5.73
C LEU A 245 9.47 5.48 -4.99
N LEU A 246 10.63 4.84 -4.80
CA LEU A 246 10.76 3.68 -3.95
C LEU A 246 10.52 4.15 -2.50
N PRO A 247 9.59 3.53 -1.76
CA PRO A 247 9.39 3.85 -0.36
C PRO A 247 10.71 3.71 0.42
N PRO A 248 10.99 4.57 1.40
CA PRO A 248 12.23 4.56 2.17
C PRO A 248 12.62 3.21 2.80
N SER A 249 11.61 2.46 3.23
CA SER A 249 11.74 1.12 3.80
C SER A 249 12.27 0.10 2.79
N LEU A 250 11.94 0.28 1.51
CA LEU A 250 12.38 -0.56 0.41
C LEU A 250 13.82 -0.22 -0.01
N LEU A 251 14.20 1.05 -0.01
CA LEU A 251 15.59 1.47 -0.19
C LEU A 251 16.51 0.83 0.85
N GLY A 252 16.11 0.83 2.12
CA GLY A 252 16.88 0.20 3.20
C GLY A 252 16.97 -1.34 3.11
N LYS A 253 15.96 -2.01 2.55
CA LYS A 253 15.95 -3.48 2.36
C LYS A 253 16.74 -3.90 1.12
N LEU A 254 16.51 -3.24 -0.02
CA LEU A 254 17.27 -3.46 -1.25
C LEU A 254 18.76 -3.17 -1.05
N ALA A 255 19.07 -2.12 -0.29
CA ALA A 255 20.41 -1.77 0.13
C ALA A 255 21.15 -2.94 0.79
N ARG A 256 20.52 -3.57 1.78
CA ARG A 256 21.10 -4.67 2.55
C ARG A 256 21.27 -5.94 1.71
N ILE A 257 20.29 -6.23 0.85
CA ILE A 257 20.33 -7.38 -0.05
C ILE A 257 21.44 -7.21 -1.10
N VAL A 258 21.56 -6.01 -1.68
CA VAL A 258 22.65 -5.68 -2.61
C VAL A 258 24.00 -5.75 -1.89
N GLU A 259 24.10 -5.29 -0.63
CA GLU A 259 25.31 -5.40 0.18
C GLU A 259 25.73 -6.87 0.42
N ASP A 260 24.79 -7.75 0.77
CA ASP A 260 25.05 -9.16 1.02
C ASP A 260 25.41 -9.91 -0.28
N SER A 261 24.75 -9.57 -1.40
CA SER A 261 25.04 -10.14 -2.73
C SER A 261 26.41 -9.70 -3.25
N ILE A 262 26.76 -8.41 -3.12
CA ILE A 262 28.08 -7.89 -3.50
C ILE A 262 29.18 -8.54 -2.66
N LYS A 263 28.99 -8.69 -1.33
CA LYS A 263 29.94 -9.40 -0.47
C LYS A 263 30.16 -10.86 -0.91
N GLY A 264 29.09 -11.54 -1.32
CA GLY A 264 29.16 -12.90 -1.86
C GLY A 264 29.91 -13.01 -3.19
N GLU A 265 29.61 -12.12 -4.15
CA GLU A 265 30.28 -12.10 -5.46
C GLU A 265 31.75 -11.71 -5.37
N LEU A 266 32.09 -10.70 -4.55
CA LEU A 266 33.48 -10.28 -4.34
C LEU A 266 34.32 -11.39 -3.69
N ALA A 267 33.70 -12.22 -2.85
CA ALA A 267 34.37 -13.38 -2.27
C ALA A 267 34.68 -14.46 -3.32
N GLY A 268 33.80 -14.64 -4.32
CA GLY A 268 33.96 -15.61 -5.41
C GLY A 268 34.94 -15.18 -6.50
N GLN A 269 35.16 -13.87 -6.69
CA GLN A 269 36.00 -13.33 -7.78
C GLN A 269 37.47 -13.09 -7.41
N GLY A 270 37.90 -13.48 -6.21
CA GLY A 270 39.33 -13.48 -5.85
C GLY A 270 39.92 -12.12 -5.45
N PHE A 271 39.10 -11.09 -5.22
CA PHE A 271 39.54 -9.80 -4.65
C PHE A 271 40.24 -10.01 -3.31
N ASP A 272 41.24 -9.20 -2.98
CA ASP A 272 41.92 -9.31 -1.69
C ASP A 272 41.03 -8.77 -0.54
N ARG A 273 41.47 -8.96 0.72
CA ARG A 273 40.68 -8.56 1.90
C ARG A 273 40.50 -7.03 1.97
N GLN A 274 41.45 -6.26 1.45
CA GLN A 274 41.47 -4.81 1.52
C GLN A 274 40.56 -4.20 0.44
N GLU A 275 40.63 -4.69 -0.79
CA GLU A 275 39.75 -4.33 -1.91
C GLU A 275 38.27 -4.63 -1.59
N ARG A 276 38.00 -5.77 -0.95
CA ARG A 276 36.64 -6.11 -0.48
C ARG A 276 36.13 -5.11 0.55
N GLN A 277 36.99 -4.72 1.49
CA GLN A 277 36.63 -3.79 2.54
C GLN A 277 36.33 -2.40 1.97
N GLU A 278 37.13 -1.93 1.01
CA GLU A 278 36.91 -0.65 0.33
C GLU A 278 35.57 -0.62 -0.43
N VAL A 279 35.24 -1.70 -1.15
CA VAL A 279 33.95 -1.79 -1.88
C VAL A 279 32.77 -1.82 -0.91
N VAL A 280 32.88 -2.55 0.21
CA VAL A 280 31.84 -2.57 1.25
C VAL A 280 31.67 -1.20 1.88
N GLU A 281 32.74 -0.49 2.20
CA GLU A 281 32.70 0.86 2.79
C GLU A 281 32.12 1.91 1.85
N VAL A 282 32.41 1.84 0.55
CA VAL A 282 31.78 2.69 -0.47
C VAL A 282 30.30 2.36 -0.59
N THR A 283 29.94 1.08 -0.55
CA THR A 283 28.55 0.64 -0.62
C THR A 283 27.76 1.14 0.59
N GLN A 284 28.25 0.89 1.81
CA GLN A 284 27.61 1.35 3.05
C GLN A 284 27.42 2.87 3.08
N ARG A 285 28.44 3.66 2.70
CA ARG A 285 28.29 5.12 2.58
C ARG A 285 27.15 5.54 1.65
N ARG A 286 27.02 4.89 0.50
CA ARG A 286 25.93 5.18 -0.46
C ARG A 286 24.56 4.80 0.09
N LEU A 287 24.48 3.75 0.92
CA LEU A 287 23.25 3.33 1.56
C LEU A 287 22.85 4.26 2.70
N ASP A 288 23.81 4.73 3.49
CA ASP A 288 23.56 5.71 4.54
C ASP A 288 23.16 7.06 3.94
N TRP A 289 23.73 7.45 2.80
CA TRP A 289 23.28 8.61 2.02
C TRP A 289 21.80 8.51 1.62
N ALA A 290 21.37 7.34 1.13
CA ALA A 290 19.99 7.07 0.79
C ALA A 290 19.04 7.15 2.01
N ARG A 291 19.49 6.66 3.18
CA ARG A 291 18.72 6.74 4.43
C ARG A 291 18.57 8.17 4.94
N ASP A 292 19.59 9.00 4.80
CA ASP A 292 19.53 10.40 5.24
C ASP A 292 18.72 11.28 4.28
N TYR A 293 18.70 10.99 2.98
CA TYR A 293 17.81 11.67 2.02
C TYR A 293 16.32 11.53 2.39
N VAL A 294 15.94 10.41 3.03
CA VAL A 294 14.58 10.13 3.49
C VAL A 294 14.16 11.04 4.65
N LYS A 295 15.10 11.48 5.50
CA LYS A 295 14.80 12.22 6.73
C LYS A 295 14.28 13.65 6.48
N ARG A 296 14.18 14.10 5.22
CA ARG A 296 13.72 15.45 4.82
C ARG A 296 14.47 16.59 5.54
N GLU A 297 15.72 16.38 5.90
CA GLU A 297 16.59 17.45 6.40
C GLU A 297 16.78 18.48 5.27
N PRO A 298 16.57 19.79 5.53
CA PRO A 298 16.87 20.83 4.56
C PRO A 298 18.32 20.74 4.06
N PRO A 299 18.61 20.92 2.75
CA PRO A 299 19.95 20.72 2.19
C PRO A 299 21.04 21.60 2.79
N ASP A 300 20.68 22.83 3.16
CA ASP A 300 21.51 23.81 3.85
C ASP A 300 21.85 23.36 5.27
N ALA A 301 20.86 22.89 6.03
CA ALA A 301 21.07 22.33 7.37
C ALA A 301 21.97 21.08 7.31
N LYS A 302 21.75 20.20 6.34
CA LYS A 302 22.57 19.00 6.12
C LYS A 302 24.02 19.34 5.79
N ALA A 303 24.24 20.30 4.88
CA ALA A 303 25.58 20.73 4.48
C ALA A 303 26.34 21.41 5.64
N ALA A 304 25.64 22.26 6.41
CA ALA A 304 26.20 22.88 7.61
C ALA A 304 26.57 21.85 8.69
N ARG A 305 25.71 20.85 8.93
CA ARG A 305 25.97 19.75 9.86
C ARG A 305 27.19 18.93 9.44
N LEU A 306 27.26 18.51 8.16
CA LEU A 306 28.41 17.76 7.65
C LEU A 306 29.71 18.57 7.70
N LYS A 307 29.65 19.89 7.51
CA LYS A 307 30.81 20.77 7.68
C LYS A 307 31.26 20.82 9.14
N ALA A 308 30.32 20.97 10.08
CA ALA A 308 30.60 20.99 11.51
C ALA A 308 31.17 19.65 12.02
N GLU A 309 30.71 18.53 11.46
CA GLU A 309 31.22 17.18 11.75
C GLU A 309 32.55 16.85 11.02
N GLY A 310 33.06 17.75 10.17
CA GLY A 310 34.26 17.51 9.37
C GLY A 310 34.08 16.48 8.24
N LYS A 311 32.83 16.07 7.95
CA LYS A 311 32.47 15.05 6.96
C LYS A 311 32.04 15.62 5.60
N LEU A 312 32.08 16.95 5.42
CA LEU A 312 31.84 17.59 4.12
C LEU A 312 33.08 17.47 3.23
N ASP A 313 33.36 16.26 2.77
CA ASP A 313 34.52 15.90 1.94
C ASP A 313 34.14 15.64 0.46
N GLU A 314 35.14 15.36 -0.38
CA GLU A 314 34.89 15.04 -1.80
C GLU A 314 34.00 13.81 -1.97
N ALA A 315 34.12 12.81 -1.09
CA ALA A 315 33.32 11.59 -1.16
C ALA A 315 31.82 11.89 -0.95
N SER A 316 31.48 12.72 0.04
CA SER A 316 30.09 13.14 0.29
C SER A 316 29.47 13.89 -0.91
N ILE A 317 30.25 14.76 -1.57
CA ILE A 317 29.83 15.48 -2.77
C ILE A 317 29.68 14.52 -3.95
N TRP A 318 30.59 13.56 -4.09
CA TRP A 318 30.54 12.54 -5.13
C TRP A 318 29.30 11.67 -5.02
N ASP A 319 28.97 11.24 -3.80
CA ASP A 319 27.76 10.45 -3.53
C ASP A 319 26.51 11.28 -3.83
N ALA A 320 26.45 12.53 -3.36
CA ALA A 320 25.34 13.44 -3.67
C ALA A 320 25.13 13.64 -5.18
N LEU A 321 26.23 13.81 -5.94
CA LEU A 321 26.22 13.92 -7.41
C LEU A 321 25.73 12.63 -8.08
N SER A 322 26.13 11.47 -7.54
CA SER A 322 25.72 10.17 -8.05
C SER A 322 24.20 9.96 -7.88
N TRP A 323 23.66 10.39 -6.74
CA TRP A 323 22.23 10.37 -6.40
C TRP A 323 21.40 11.51 -7.03
N GLY A 324 22.06 12.50 -7.64
CA GLY A 324 21.41 13.65 -8.27
C GLY A 324 20.77 14.62 -7.27
N ASP A 325 21.30 14.71 -6.04
CA ASP A 325 20.86 15.64 -5.01
C ASP A 325 21.43 17.05 -5.28
N LYS A 326 20.93 17.69 -6.35
CA LYS A 326 21.38 19.01 -6.80
C LYS A 326 21.31 20.08 -5.70
N PRO A 327 20.22 20.16 -4.88
CA PRO A 327 20.15 21.14 -3.81
C PRO A 327 21.28 20.98 -2.80
N PHE A 328 21.57 19.75 -2.34
CA PHE A 328 22.69 19.53 -1.41
C PHE A 328 24.05 19.84 -2.05
N VAL A 329 24.27 19.42 -3.30
CA VAL A 329 25.54 19.68 -4.01
C VAL A 329 25.82 21.17 -4.10
N ARG A 330 24.80 22.00 -4.36
CA ARG A 330 24.91 23.46 -4.36
C ARG A 330 25.41 23.98 -3.02
N GLU A 331 24.76 23.59 -1.93
CA GLU A 331 25.12 24.04 -0.57
C GLU A 331 26.51 23.54 -0.15
N ALA A 332 26.84 22.30 -0.50
CA ALA A 332 28.15 21.71 -0.23
C ALA A 332 29.28 22.45 -0.97
N LEU A 333 29.08 22.76 -2.25
CA LEU A 333 30.04 23.52 -3.06
C LEU A 333 30.17 24.96 -2.56
N ALA A 334 29.06 25.60 -2.19
CA ALA A 334 29.06 26.94 -1.60
C ALA A 334 29.92 26.99 -0.34
N LEU A 335 29.69 26.05 0.58
CA LEU A 335 30.42 25.97 1.84
C LEU A 335 31.90 25.58 1.70
N ARG A 336 32.27 24.80 0.68
CA ARG A 336 33.67 24.40 0.43
C ARG A 336 34.45 25.41 -0.40
N ALA A 337 33.82 26.07 -1.36
CA ALA A 337 34.44 27.11 -2.19
C ALA A 337 34.44 28.49 -1.51
N ASP A 338 33.76 28.60 -0.37
CA ASP A 338 33.51 29.85 0.36
C ASP A 338 32.83 30.90 -0.54
N LEU A 339 31.73 30.48 -1.18
CA LEU A 339 30.95 31.29 -2.11
C LEU A 339 29.45 31.26 -1.75
N PRO A 340 28.67 32.31 -2.05
CA PRO A 340 27.22 32.26 -1.92
C PRO A 340 26.58 31.17 -2.80
N ALA A 341 25.56 30.49 -2.28
CA ALA A 341 24.89 29.39 -3.00
C ALA A 341 24.26 29.82 -4.33
N GLU A 342 23.78 31.06 -4.42
CA GLU A 342 23.22 31.66 -5.64
C GLU A 342 24.30 31.85 -6.70
N LEU A 343 25.52 32.19 -6.29
CA LEU A 343 26.66 32.34 -7.20
C LEU A 343 27.10 30.98 -7.75
N VAL A 344 27.18 29.97 -6.89
CA VAL A 344 27.44 28.58 -7.27
C VAL A 344 26.40 28.09 -8.29
N GLN A 345 25.12 28.35 -8.03
CA GLN A 345 24.04 28.00 -8.95
C GLN A 345 24.21 28.68 -10.31
N ARG A 346 24.49 30.00 -10.32
CA ARG A 346 24.76 30.73 -11.57
C ARG A 346 25.92 30.15 -12.37
N ILE A 347 27.02 29.77 -11.71
CA ILE A 347 28.17 29.12 -12.38
C ILE A 347 27.74 27.79 -13.00
N ILE A 348 26.99 26.96 -12.27
CA ILE A 348 26.49 25.67 -12.77
C ILE A 348 25.55 25.86 -13.96
N ASP A 349 24.67 26.85 -13.89
CA ASP A 349 23.65 27.15 -14.91
C ASP A 349 24.26 27.65 -16.22
N THR A 350 25.49 28.20 -16.20
CA THR A 350 26.20 28.55 -17.45
C THR A 350 26.48 27.34 -18.34
N GLN A 351 26.44 26.13 -17.78
CA GLN A 351 26.83 24.89 -18.44
C GLN A 351 28.19 25.01 -19.15
N SER A 352 29.09 25.83 -18.60
CA SER A 352 30.46 25.99 -19.10
C SER A 352 31.37 24.97 -18.41
N ALA A 353 31.95 24.06 -19.18
CA ALA A 353 32.88 23.08 -18.66
C ALA A 353 34.06 23.75 -17.93
N ARG A 354 34.56 24.89 -18.44
CA ARG A 354 35.66 25.64 -17.82
C ARG A 354 35.22 26.25 -16.49
N ALA A 355 34.07 26.90 -16.43
CA ALA A 355 33.58 27.55 -15.20
C ALA A 355 33.29 26.52 -14.09
N ILE A 356 32.65 25.40 -14.44
CA ILE A 356 32.35 24.30 -13.50
C ILE A 356 33.64 23.64 -13.00
N THR A 357 34.64 23.47 -13.87
CA THR A 357 35.95 22.93 -13.49
C THR A 357 36.67 23.86 -12.51
N ALA A 358 36.61 25.18 -12.74
CA ALA A 358 37.22 26.16 -11.84
C ALA A 358 36.53 26.22 -10.48
N LEU A 359 35.19 26.07 -10.45
CA LEU A 359 34.43 25.94 -9.20
C LEU A 359 34.84 24.69 -8.41
N ALA A 360 34.96 23.54 -9.07
CA ALA A 360 35.39 22.30 -8.42
C ALA A 360 36.81 22.41 -7.85
N TRP A 361 37.71 23.07 -8.58
CA TRP A 361 39.07 23.35 -8.11
C TRP A 361 39.07 24.26 -6.87
N ARG A 362 38.30 25.35 -6.87
CA ARG A 362 38.18 26.24 -5.69
C ARG A 362 37.57 25.51 -4.48
N ALA A 363 36.63 24.60 -4.70
CA ALA A 363 36.08 23.75 -3.64
C ALA A 363 37.07 22.69 -3.12
N GLY A 364 38.27 22.61 -3.70
CA GLY A 364 39.31 21.65 -3.32
C GLY A 364 39.01 20.22 -3.76
N LEU A 365 38.22 20.04 -4.82
CA LEU A 365 37.87 18.73 -5.35
C LEU A 365 38.87 18.26 -6.41
N SER A 366 38.95 16.96 -6.65
CA SER A 366 39.74 16.40 -7.74
C SER A 366 39.12 16.69 -9.12
N MET A 367 39.94 16.58 -10.17
CA MET A 367 39.45 16.68 -11.56
C MET A 367 38.47 15.56 -11.92
N ARG A 368 38.59 14.40 -11.26
CA ARG A 368 37.62 13.31 -11.41
C ARG A 368 36.23 13.79 -10.97
N CYS A 369 36.15 14.52 -9.85
CA CYS A 369 34.89 15.04 -9.30
C CYS A 369 34.37 16.20 -10.13
N ALA A 370 35.26 17.08 -10.58
CA ALA A 370 34.93 18.14 -11.52
C ALA A 370 34.27 17.59 -12.81
N ARG A 371 34.77 16.48 -13.36
CA ARG A 371 34.18 15.85 -14.56
C ARG A 371 32.80 15.28 -14.29
N LEU A 372 32.57 14.65 -13.14
CA LEU A 372 31.24 14.18 -12.76
C LEU A 372 30.26 15.34 -12.58
N LEU A 373 30.71 16.42 -11.91
CA LEU A 373 29.93 17.63 -11.73
C LEU A 373 29.50 18.21 -13.08
N GLN A 374 30.43 18.37 -14.03
CA GLN A 374 30.12 18.84 -15.39
C GLN A 374 29.02 17.99 -16.06
N LEU A 375 29.17 16.65 -16.04
CA LEU A 375 28.18 15.74 -16.62
C LEU A 375 26.80 15.89 -15.96
N LYS A 376 26.75 15.98 -14.63
CA LYS A 376 25.50 16.09 -13.87
C LYS A 376 24.86 17.48 -13.94
N SER A 377 25.62 18.51 -14.34
CA SER A 377 25.12 19.85 -14.68
C SER A 377 24.47 19.92 -16.07
N GLY A 378 24.48 18.83 -16.85
CA GLY A 378 23.79 18.73 -18.14
C GLY A 378 24.69 18.97 -19.36
N LEU A 379 26.02 19.00 -19.21
CA LEU A 379 26.95 19.03 -20.33
C LEU A 379 26.97 17.68 -21.07
N PRO A 380 26.82 17.67 -22.40
CA PRO A 380 26.94 16.43 -23.18
C PRO A 380 28.42 15.97 -23.21
N PRO A 381 28.69 14.66 -23.34
CA PRO A 381 30.05 14.10 -23.27
C PRO A 381 31.11 14.79 -24.14
N PRO A 382 30.82 15.24 -25.38
CA PRO A 382 31.82 15.92 -26.22
C PRO A 382 32.25 17.31 -25.71
N LYS A 383 31.46 17.94 -24.83
CA LYS A 383 31.73 19.27 -24.28
C LYS A 383 32.42 19.21 -22.91
N LEU A 384 32.68 18.02 -22.37
CA LEU A 384 33.34 17.86 -21.08
C LEU A 384 34.83 18.15 -21.18
N LEU A 385 35.38 18.83 -20.18
CA LEU A 385 36.82 18.91 -19.98
C LEU A 385 37.31 17.66 -19.28
N ASN A 386 38.32 17.04 -19.87
CA ASN A 386 38.96 15.84 -19.34
C ASN A 386 40.23 16.20 -18.57
N ALA A 387 40.64 15.32 -17.66
CA ALA A 387 41.89 15.46 -16.92
C ALA A 387 43.11 15.41 -17.85
N ARG A 388 44.15 16.16 -17.50
CA ARG A 388 45.48 16.02 -18.07
C ARG A 388 46.23 14.93 -17.28
N HIS A 389 47.00 14.09 -17.96
CA HIS A 389 47.75 12.99 -17.32
C HIS A 389 46.91 12.06 -16.41
N GLY A 390 45.60 11.98 -16.66
CA GLY A 390 44.67 11.11 -15.92
C GLY A 390 44.14 11.67 -14.59
N VAL A 391 44.85 12.62 -13.94
CA VAL A 391 44.48 13.16 -12.62
C VAL A 391 44.50 14.68 -12.54
N ASP A 392 45.33 15.35 -13.34
CA ASP A 392 45.55 16.79 -13.22
C ASP A 392 44.44 17.60 -13.89
N TYR A 393 44.23 18.80 -13.37
CA TYR A 393 43.36 19.76 -14.03
C TYR A 393 43.94 20.19 -15.39
N PRO A 394 43.09 20.31 -16.44
CA PRO A 394 43.56 20.70 -17.77
C PRO A 394 43.89 22.21 -17.88
N MET A 395 43.39 23.03 -16.94
CA MET A 395 43.64 24.47 -16.87
C MET A 395 44.64 24.77 -15.76
N ASN A 396 45.50 25.76 -15.97
CA ASN A 396 46.40 26.24 -14.92
C ASN A 396 45.67 27.14 -13.91
N GLU A 397 46.31 27.44 -12.79
CA GLU A 397 45.71 28.24 -11.71
C GLU A 397 45.30 29.66 -12.15
N ALA A 398 46.06 30.30 -13.04
CA ALA A 398 45.73 31.62 -13.55
C ALA A 398 44.45 31.58 -14.42
N GLU A 399 44.29 30.55 -15.25
CA GLU A 399 43.08 30.32 -16.03
C GLU A 399 41.87 30.01 -15.15
N MET A 400 42.04 29.22 -14.08
CA MET A 400 40.99 28.91 -13.11
C MET A 400 40.48 30.17 -12.41
N ARG A 401 41.40 31.00 -11.90
CA ARG A 401 41.07 32.28 -11.28
C ARG A 401 40.41 33.22 -12.27
N TRP A 402 40.89 33.28 -13.51
CA TRP A 402 40.26 34.08 -14.56
C TRP A 402 38.81 33.66 -14.83
N GLN A 403 38.53 32.35 -14.90
CA GLN A 403 37.16 31.84 -15.08
C GLN A 403 36.24 32.23 -13.93
N LEU A 404 36.73 32.18 -12.69
CA LEU A 404 35.96 32.58 -11.51
C LEU A 404 35.78 34.11 -11.42
N GLY A 405 36.79 34.87 -11.84
CA GLY A 405 36.75 36.33 -11.91
C GLY A 405 35.64 36.87 -12.81
N LEU A 406 35.24 36.13 -13.86
CA LEU A 406 34.06 36.46 -14.68
C LEU A 406 32.75 36.54 -13.88
N PHE A 407 32.71 35.91 -12.71
CA PHE A 407 31.56 35.89 -11.80
C PHE A 407 31.76 36.77 -10.56
N GLY A 408 32.83 37.59 -10.52
CA GLY A 408 33.14 38.48 -9.39
C GLY A 408 33.79 37.76 -8.21
N VAL A 409 34.51 36.67 -8.48
CA VAL A 409 35.20 35.87 -7.47
C VAL A 409 36.71 36.09 -7.60
N GLU A 410 37.34 36.64 -6.57
CA GLU A 410 38.80 36.86 -6.49
C GLU A 410 39.59 35.59 -6.17
#